data_AF-A0A2S0STJ8-F1
#
_entry.id   AF-A0A2S0STJ8-F1
#
_cell.length_a   1.000
_cell.length_b   1.000
_cell.length_c   1.000
_cell.angle_alpha   90.00
_cell.angle_beta   90.00
_cell.angle_gamma   90.00
#
_symmetry.space_group_name_H-M   'P 1'
#
loop_
_entity.id
_entity.type
_entity.pdbx_description
1 polymer ?
#
loop_
_entity_poly.entity_id
_entity_poly.type
_entity_poly.pdbx_seq_one_letter_code
_entity_poly.pdbx_strand_id
1 'polypeptide(L)' 'MAVPKKRTSISKKRIRNSIWKKKGYWAALKALSLAKSIFTGKSKSFFVQEIQEAFE' A
#
# COMPACT_ATOMS: atom_id res chain seq x y z
N MET A 1 -23.86 23.66 -11.14
CA MET A 1 -23.20 22.48 -10.53
C MET A 1 -24.11 21.90 -9.46
N ALA A 2 -24.14 20.58 -9.29
CA ALA A 2 -24.92 19.96 -8.22
C ALA A 2 -24.29 20.22 -6.85
N VAL A 3 -25.09 20.65 -5.87
CA VAL A 3 -24.66 20.96 -4.50
C VAL A 3 -25.31 19.96 -3.53
N PRO A 4 -24.57 19.39 -2.56
CA PRO A 4 -25.16 18.46 -1.60
C PRO A 4 -26.17 19.17 -0.72
N LYS A 5 -27.42 18.67 -0.71
CA LYS A 5 -28.50 19.28 0.09
C LYS A 5 -28.30 19.10 1.60
N LYS A 6 -27.62 18.03 2.02
CA LYS A 6 -27.37 17.67 3.42
C LYS A 6 -25.96 17.11 3.57
N ARG A 7 -25.37 17.27 4.76
CA ARG A 7 -24.09 16.64 5.11
C ARG A 7 -24.24 15.12 5.14
N THR A 8 -23.15 14.42 4.85
CA THR A 8 -23.10 12.97 5.03
C THR A 8 -23.12 12.62 6.52
N SER A 9 -23.85 11.55 6.88
CA SER A 9 -23.82 11.04 8.25
C SER A 9 -22.41 10.55 8.61
N ILE A 10 -22.10 10.56 9.91
CA ILE A 10 -20.79 10.14 10.42
C ILE A 10 -20.49 8.68 10.01
N SER A 11 -21.49 7.80 10.07
CA SER A 11 -21.37 6.40 9.65
C SER A 11 -20.97 6.28 8.17
N LYS A 12 -21.69 6.97 7.28
CA LYS A 12 -21.40 6.96 5.83
C LYS A 12 -20.03 7.56 5.51
N LYS A 13 -19.58 8.57 6.26
CA LYS A 13 -18.21 9.10 6.13
C LYS A 13 -17.16 8.06 6.54
N ARG A 14 -17.34 7.41 7.69
CA ARG A 14 -16.41 6.38 8.20
C ARG A 14 -16.31 5.18 7.26
N ILE A 15 -17.41 4.71 6.68
CA ILE A 15 -17.41 3.59 5.72
C ILE A 15 -16.55 3.91 4.50
N ARG A 16 -16.71 5.09 3.89
CA ARG A 16 -15.88 5.52 2.75
C ARG A 16 -14.39 5.57 3.11
N ASN A 17 -14.07 6.13 4.28
CA ASN A 17 -12.69 6.19 4.75
C ASN A 17 -12.10 4.79 5.01
N SER A 18 -12.90 3.86 5.56
CA SER A 18 -12.48 2.47 5.78
C SER A 18 -12.16 1.76 4.46
N ILE A 19 -12.99 1.94 3.43
CA ILE A 19 -12.74 1.39 2.09
C ILE A 19 -11.44 1.94 1.51
N TRP A 20 -11.18 3.24 1.67
CA TRP A 20 -9.92 3.84 1.22
C TRP A 20 -8.71 3.27 1.97
N LYS A 21 -8.78 3.15 3.30
CA LYS A 21 -7.71 2.55 4.13
C LYS A 21 -7.46 1.07 3.82
N LYS A 22 -8.50 0.30 3.48
CA LYS A 22 -8.41 -1.13 3.14
C LYS A 22 -7.50 -1.38 1.93
N LYS A 23 -7.35 -0.42 1.02
CA LYS A 23 -6.42 -0.52 -0.11
C LYS A 23 -4.96 -0.68 0.35
N GLY A 24 -4.58 0.00 1.43
CA GLY A 24 -3.23 -0.10 2.00
C GLY A 24 -2.91 -1.50 2.53
N TYR A 25 -3.89 -2.18 3.12
CA TYR A 25 -3.72 -3.56 3.58
C TYR A 25 -3.32 -4.51 2.44
N TRP A 26 -3.99 -4.42 1.30
CA TRP A 26 -3.65 -5.24 0.13
C TRP A 26 -2.27 -4.92 -0.45
N ALA A 27 -1.88 -3.65 -0.45
CA ALA A 27 -0.54 -3.24 -0.86
C ALA A 27 0.53 -3.82 0.09
N ALA A 28 0.30 -3.74 1.40
CA ALA A 28 1.21 -4.29 2.42
C ALA A 28 1.39 -5.80 2.29
N LEU A 29 0.31 -6.56 2.04
CA LEU A 29 0.40 -8.01 1.82
C LEU A 29 1.26 -8.35 0.60
N LYS A 30 1.06 -7.65 -0.52
CA LYS A 30 1.87 -7.85 -1.74
C LYS A 30 3.33 -7.48 -1.50
N ALA A 31 3.58 -6.34 -0.85
CA ALA A 31 4.92 -5.88 -0.52
C ALA A 31 5.66 -6.88 0.38
N LEU A 32 4.99 -7.41 1.41
CA LEU A 32 5.57 -8.42 2.30
C LEU A 32 5.93 -9.71 1.56
N SER A 33 5.01 -10.21 0.71
CA SER A 33 5.28 -11.39 -0.10
C SER A 33 6.47 -11.17 -1.05
N LEU A 34 6.56 -9.99 -1.64
CA LEU A 34 7.66 -9.63 -2.54
C LEU A 34 8.99 -9.53 -1.78
N ALA A 35 9.01 -8.85 -0.64
CA ALA A 35 10.21 -8.72 0.20
C ALA A 35 10.76 -10.08 0.62
N LYS A 36 9.90 -11.02 1.03
CA LYS A 36 10.32 -12.39 1.35
C LYS A 36 10.95 -13.11 0.15
N SER A 37 10.38 -12.96 -1.05
CA SER A 37 10.94 -13.55 -2.28
C SER A 37 12.34 -13.02 -2.56
N ILE A 38 12.51 -11.69 -2.51
CA ILE A 38 13.79 -11.01 -2.75
C ILE A 38 14.83 -11.44 -1.72
N PHE A 39 14.44 -11.48 -0.43
CA PHE A 39 15.34 -11.82 0.67
C PHE A 39 15.98 -13.22 0.51
N THR A 40 15.28 -14.18 -0.09
CA THR A 40 15.85 -15.52 -0.30
C THR A 40 16.92 -15.58 -1.40
N GLY A 41 17.01 -14.59 -2.28
CA GLY A 41 17.97 -14.55 -3.40
C GLY A 41 17.76 -15.63 -4.48
N LYS A 42 16.70 -16.45 -4.38
CA LYS A 42 16.43 -17.57 -5.30
C LYS A 42 15.66 -17.14 -6.55
N SER A 43 14.93 -16.02 -6.49
CA SER A 43 14.13 -15.53 -7.61
C SER A 43 15.01 -14.87 -8.66
N LYS A 44 15.04 -15.45 -9.88
CA LYS A 44 15.80 -14.90 -11.03
C LYS A 44 15.02 -13.86 -11.84
N SER A 45 13.74 -13.62 -11.53
CA SER A 45 12.85 -12.73 -12.28
C SER A 45 12.87 -11.28 -11.81
N PHE A 46 13.34 -11.02 -10.58
CA PHE A 46 13.37 -9.70 -9.97
C PHE A 46 14.83 -9.30 -9.74
N PHE A 47 15.22 -8.11 -10.20
CA PHE A 47 16.53 -7.53 -9.96
C PHE A 47 16.38 -6.35 -9.00
N VAL A 48 17.18 -6.34 -7.93
CA VAL A 48 17.26 -5.23 -6.98
C VAL A 48 18.70 -4.73 -7.03
N GLN A 49 18.89 -3.45 -7.33
CA GLN A 49 20.22 -2.85 -7.32
C GLN A 49 20.64 -2.62 -5.87
N GLU A 50 21.72 -3.27 -5.45
CA GLU A 50 22.32 -3.04 -4.14
C GLU A 50 23.10 -1.72 -4.21
N ILE A 51 22.58 -0.69 -3.53
CA ILE A 51 23.29 0.57 -3.37
C ILE A 51 24.20 0.37 -2.16
N GLN A 52 25.50 0.23 -2.38
CA GLN A 52 26.47 0.33 -1.30
C GLN A 52 26.48 1.78 -0.82
N GLU A 53 25.82 2.04 0.32
CA GLU A 53 26.08 3.28 1.05
C GLU A 53 27.52 3.21 1.54
N ALA A 54 28.42 3.90 0.83
CA ALA A 54 29.74 4.23 1.35
C ALA A 54 29.51 5.20 2.52
N PHE A 55 29.46 4.64 3.73
CA PHE A 55 29.64 5.45 4.94
C PHE A 55 31.06 6.00 4.89
N GLU A 56 31.17 7.32 4.71
CA GLU A 56 32.34 8.08 5.20
C GLU A 56 32.37 8.06 6.73
#